data_AF-A0A816RFC5-F1
#
_entry.id   AF-A0A816RFC5-F1
#
_cell.length_a   1.000
_cell.length_b   1.000
_cell.length_c   1.000
_cell.angle_alpha   90.00
_cell.angle_beta   90.00
_cell.angle_gamma   90.00
#
_symmetry.space_group_name_H-M   'P 1'
#
loop_
_entity.id
_entity.type
_entity.pdbx_description
1 polymer ?
#
loop_
_entity_poly.entity_id
_entity_poly.type
_entity_poly.pdbx_seq_one_letter_code
_entity_poly.pdbx_strand_id
1 'polypeptide(L)'
;MALTYLSFEKYRWNRTSLTHVMLVSFPSQGHINPLLRLGKLIASKGLLVTFVTTEKPFGKKMRQANEIQDGSLKPVGLGFLRFEFFDDGFSYDDVDNAGLLLTQLEVAGKREIKILVKRYEEKNQPVRCLLNNAFVSWVCDVAEELQIPSAVLWVQSCACFAAYYYYQNQLAKFPTKTEPEIDVEVPFMPLVLKHDEIPSFLHPSSPFSSFADIILQQIERLPTTSSVLIDTFEELERDIIDHMSQVCPEVIINPIGPLFMMAKTTSSDIKGDISDSANQCMDWLDSKEPSSIVYISFGTIVHLKQEQIYEIAHGLLN
;
A
#
# COMPACT_ATOMS: atom_id res chain seq x y z
N MET A 1 8.46 -20.06 59.91
CA MET A 1 8.80 -19.47 58.59
C MET A 1 8.04 -20.27 57.54
N ALA A 2 6.73 -20.13 57.35
CA ALA A 2 5.93 -18.94 57.05
C ALA A 2 6.45 -18.20 55.80
N LEU A 3 5.85 -18.50 54.64
CA LEU A 3 5.38 -17.49 53.69
C LEU A 3 4.28 -18.12 52.82
N THR A 4 3.06 -17.76 53.21
CA THR A 4 1.75 -18.07 52.65
C THR A 4 1.41 -17.02 51.57
N TYR A 5 0.71 -17.44 50.52
CA TYR A 5 -0.28 -16.68 49.72
C TYR A 5 -0.04 -15.17 49.48
N LEU A 6 0.20 -14.82 48.21
CA LEU A 6 -0.34 -13.57 47.65
C LEU A 6 -1.09 -13.85 46.35
N SER A 7 -2.40 -13.60 46.45
CA SER A 7 -3.43 -13.65 45.43
C SER A 7 -3.12 -12.72 44.24
N PHE A 8 -3.30 -13.23 43.03
CA PHE A 8 -3.36 -12.46 41.78
C PHE A 8 -4.69 -11.69 41.61
N GLU A 9 -5.11 -10.97 42.64
CA GLU A 9 -6.23 -10.04 42.59
C GLU A 9 -5.87 -8.77 43.37
N LYS A 10 -5.38 -7.74 42.66
CA LYS A 10 -5.52 -6.30 42.97
C LYS A 10 -4.51 -5.42 42.21
N TYR A 11 -4.41 -5.59 40.89
CA TYR A 11 -4.08 -4.46 40.04
C TYR A 11 -5.05 -4.48 38.86
N ARG A 12 -6.18 -3.80 39.05
CA ARG A 12 -6.96 -3.24 37.95
C ARG A 12 -6.01 -2.35 37.18
N TRP A 13 -5.34 -2.90 36.17
CA TRP A 13 -4.78 -2.10 35.10
C TRP A 13 -5.96 -1.32 34.52
N ASN A 14 -5.96 0.00 34.70
CA ASN A 14 -6.63 0.88 33.77
C ASN A 14 -6.16 0.43 32.38
N ARG A 15 -7.02 -0.26 31.62
CA ARG A 15 -6.74 -0.57 30.22
C ARG A 15 -6.65 0.78 29.51
N THR A 16 -5.45 1.32 29.38
CA THR A 16 -5.16 2.31 28.36
C THR A 16 -5.62 1.71 27.04
N SER A 17 -6.52 2.37 26.32
CA SER A 17 -6.94 1.93 25.00
C SER A 17 -5.69 1.77 24.13
N LEU A 18 -5.62 0.68 23.38
CA LEU A 18 -4.50 0.47 22.45
C LEU A 18 -4.48 1.63 21.46
N THR A 19 -3.28 2.14 21.15
CA THR A 19 -3.13 3.14 20.08
C THR A 19 -3.69 2.55 18.79
N HIS A 20 -4.66 3.25 18.21
CA HIS A 20 -5.42 2.78 17.07
C HIS A 20 -4.94 3.46 15.79
N VAL A 21 -4.47 2.66 14.83
CA VAL A 21 -4.07 3.10 13.49
C VAL A 21 -5.08 2.57 12.48
N MET A 22 -5.57 3.43 11.59
CA MET A 22 -6.50 3.04 10.53
C MET A 22 -5.76 3.08 9.19
N LEU A 23 -5.71 1.94 8.51
CA LEU A 23 -5.06 1.76 7.22
C LEU A 23 -6.13 1.81 6.13
N VAL A 24 -5.98 2.66 5.12
CA VAL A 24 -6.93 2.80 4.02
C VAL A 24 -6.26 2.40 2.71
N SER A 25 -6.78 1.36 2.07
CA SER A 25 -6.20 0.78 0.86
C SER A 25 -6.99 1.14 -0.39
N PHE A 26 -6.27 1.52 -1.45
CA PHE A 26 -6.75 1.33 -2.81
C PHE A 26 -7.07 -0.15 -3.07
N PRO A 27 -8.20 -0.48 -3.72
CA PRO A 27 -8.68 -1.86 -3.83
C PRO A 27 -8.04 -2.59 -5.01
N SER A 28 -6.73 -2.84 -4.93
CA SER A 28 -5.99 -3.68 -5.86
C SER A 28 -4.89 -4.45 -5.13
N GLN A 29 -4.59 -5.69 -5.57
CA GLN A 29 -3.69 -6.60 -4.85
C GLN A 29 -2.30 -6.01 -4.60
N GLY A 30 -1.75 -5.29 -5.58
CA GLY A 30 -0.47 -4.60 -5.45
C GLY A 30 -0.43 -3.54 -4.33
N HIS A 31 -1.59 -3.13 -3.81
CA HIS A 31 -1.74 -2.15 -2.75
C HIS A 31 -2.19 -2.78 -1.44
N ILE A 32 -3.17 -3.70 -1.51
CA ILE A 32 -3.71 -4.42 -0.35
C ILE A 32 -2.60 -5.22 0.33
N ASN A 33 -1.81 -5.96 -0.44
CA ASN A 33 -0.79 -6.86 0.10
C ASN A 33 0.29 -6.13 0.92
N PRO A 34 1.03 -5.14 0.38
CA PRO A 34 2.04 -4.43 1.16
C PRO A 34 1.44 -3.67 2.34
N LEU A 35 0.27 -3.02 2.17
CA LEU A 35 -0.37 -2.30 3.26
C LEU A 35 -0.83 -3.23 4.39
N LEU A 36 -1.37 -4.41 4.05
CA LEU A 36 -1.76 -5.41 5.05
C LEU A 36 -0.55 -6.04 5.74
N ARG A 37 0.57 -6.25 5.02
CA ARG A 37 1.84 -6.68 5.61
C ARG A 37 2.33 -5.67 6.65
N LEU A 38 2.30 -4.38 6.32
CA LEU A 38 2.61 -3.31 7.27
C LEU A 38 1.62 -3.31 8.45
N GLY A 39 0.32 -3.45 8.19
CA GLY A 39 -0.71 -3.54 9.22
C GLY A 39 -0.47 -4.69 10.20
N LYS A 40 -0.06 -5.86 9.72
CA LYS A 40 0.33 -7.00 10.58
C LYS A 40 1.55 -6.69 11.43
N LEU A 41 2.56 -6.03 10.85
CA LEU A 41 3.76 -5.61 11.61
C LEU A 41 3.40 -4.61 12.71
N ILE A 42 2.58 -3.61 12.41
CA ILE A 42 2.10 -2.61 13.39
C ILE A 42 1.31 -3.30 14.50
N ALA A 43 0.33 -4.14 14.14
CA ALA A 43 -0.47 -4.88 15.12
C ALA A 43 0.42 -5.78 16.01
N SER A 44 1.42 -6.44 15.43
CA SER A 44 2.34 -7.32 16.17
C SER A 44 3.09 -6.63 17.32
N LYS A 45 3.24 -5.30 17.24
CA LYS A 45 3.90 -4.45 18.26
C LYS A 45 2.95 -3.96 19.36
N GLY A 46 1.70 -4.40 19.38
CA GLY A 46 0.76 -4.08 20.46
C GLY A 46 -0.25 -2.98 20.13
N LEU A 47 -0.41 -2.63 18.85
CA LEU A 47 -1.38 -1.62 18.42
C LEU A 47 -2.69 -2.26 17.93
N LEU A 48 -3.75 -1.47 17.92
CA LEU A 48 -4.99 -1.80 17.24
C LEU A 48 -4.92 -1.27 15.81
N VAL A 49 -5.12 -2.14 14.82
CA VAL A 49 -5.13 -1.78 13.41
C VAL A 49 -6.53 -2.01 12.84
N THR A 50 -7.14 -0.99 12.23
CA THR A 50 -8.31 -1.17 11.38
C THR A 50 -7.88 -1.04 9.92
N PHE A 51 -7.95 -2.13 9.16
CA PHE A 51 -7.70 -2.14 7.72
C PHE A 51 -9.01 -1.90 6.97
N VAL A 52 -9.02 -0.88 6.11
CA VAL A 52 -10.19 -0.42 5.35
C VAL A 52 -9.90 -0.51 3.86
N THR A 53 -10.81 -1.10 3.10
CA THR A 53 -10.81 -1.13 1.62
C THR A 53 -12.25 -1.23 1.13
N THR A 54 -12.48 -1.15 -0.17
CA THR A 54 -13.83 -1.34 -0.73
C THR A 54 -14.31 -2.80 -0.61
N GLU A 55 -15.63 -2.99 -0.48
CA GLU A 55 -16.28 -4.32 -0.42
C GLU A 55 -16.11 -5.07 -1.75
N LYS A 56 -16.17 -4.36 -2.88
CA LYS A 56 -15.89 -4.87 -4.23
C LYS A 56 -14.64 -4.20 -4.81
N PRO A 57 -13.79 -4.94 -5.55
CA PRO A 57 -13.96 -6.35 -5.91
C PRO A 57 -13.36 -7.32 -4.87
N PHE A 58 -12.58 -6.81 -3.91
CA PHE A 58 -11.72 -7.65 -3.06
C PHE A 58 -12.24 -7.90 -1.64
N GLY A 59 -13.02 -6.98 -1.06
CA GLY A 59 -13.48 -7.09 0.32
C GLY A 59 -14.25 -8.39 0.62
N LYS A 60 -15.20 -8.76 -0.25
CA LYS A 60 -15.93 -10.03 -0.12
C LYS A 60 -15.00 -11.25 -0.08
N LYS A 61 -13.97 -11.27 -0.93
CA LYS A 61 -13.02 -12.38 -0.99
C LYS A 61 -12.10 -12.39 0.24
N MET A 62 -11.68 -11.22 0.72
CA MET A 62 -10.95 -11.10 1.98
C MET A 62 -11.76 -11.60 3.17
N ARG A 63 -13.07 -11.33 3.21
CA ARG A 63 -13.96 -11.84 4.27
C ARG A 63 -13.98 -13.36 4.30
N GLN A 64 -14.08 -13.99 3.13
CA GLN A 64 -14.08 -15.45 3.00
C GLN A 64 -12.72 -16.04 3.39
N ALA A 65 -11.63 -15.55 2.79
CA ALA A 65 -10.29 -16.09 2.98
C ALA A 65 -9.79 -15.99 4.43
N ASN A 66 -10.31 -15.02 5.19
CA ASN A 66 -9.86 -14.77 6.54
C ASN A 66 -10.91 -15.11 7.61
N GLU A 67 -12.16 -15.42 7.26
CA GLU A 67 -13.29 -15.51 8.20
C GLU A 67 -13.54 -14.19 8.94
N ILE A 68 -13.73 -13.10 8.21
CA ILE A 68 -13.95 -11.77 8.81
C ILE A 68 -15.42 -11.60 9.18
N GLN A 69 -15.66 -11.28 10.45
CA GLN A 69 -16.94 -10.76 10.94
C GLN A 69 -16.81 -9.25 11.22
N ASP A 70 -17.86 -8.48 10.93
CA ASP A 70 -17.84 -7.04 11.13
C ASP A 70 -17.55 -6.68 12.59
N GLY A 71 -16.60 -5.76 12.80
CA GLY A 71 -16.19 -5.34 14.13
C GLY A 71 -15.32 -6.34 14.91
N SER A 72 -15.11 -7.57 14.40
CA SER A 72 -14.29 -8.58 15.07
C SER A 72 -12.81 -8.19 15.10
N LEU A 73 -12.17 -8.45 16.24
CA LEU A 73 -10.73 -8.27 16.43
C LEU A 73 -10.02 -9.60 16.23
N LYS A 74 -9.00 -9.62 15.38
CA LYS A 74 -8.11 -10.77 15.19
C LYS A 74 -6.78 -10.52 15.87
N PRO A 75 -6.32 -11.41 16.77
CA PRO A 75 -5.04 -11.24 17.42
C PRO A 75 -3.91 -11.35 16.40
N VAL A 76 -2.96 -10.43 16.46
CA VAL A 76 -1.72 -10.47 15.67
C VAL A 76 -0.58 -10.03 16.58
N GLY A 77 0.29 -10.96 16.96
CA GLY A 77 1.35 -10.71 17.95
C GLY A 77 0.77 -10.15 19.26
N LEU A 78 1.25 -8.97 19.67
CA LEU A 78 0.81 -8.30 20.91
C LEU A 78 -0.47 -7.46 20.76
N GLY A 79 -0.96 -7.26 19.54
CA GLY A 79 -2.08 -6.36 19.23
C GLY A 79 -3.19 -7.04 18.44
N PHE A 80 -3.96 -6.23 17.72
CA PHE A 80 -5.16 -6.69 17.04
C PHE A 80 -5.33 -6.05 15.68
N LEU A 81 -5.91 -6.80 14.76
CA LEU A 81 -6.31 -6.33 13.44
C LEU A 81 -7.82 -6.52 13.26
N ARG A 82 -8.47 -5.49 12.74
CA ARG A 82 -9.88 -5.47 12.34
C ARG A 82 -9.96 -5.07 10.88
N PHE A 83 -11.03 -5.51 10.23
CA PHE A 83 -11.32 -5.10 8.86
C PHE A 83 -12.65 -4.36 8.81
N GLU A 84 -12.69 -3.32 8.00
CA GLU A 84 -13.91 -2.62 7.62
C GLU A 84 -13.94 -2.51 6.09
N PHE A 85 -15.14 -2.57 5.53
CA PHE A 85 -15.34 -2.51 4.10
C PHE A 85 -16.47 -1.54 3.78
N PHE A 86 -16.35 -0.84 2.66
CA PHE A 86 -17.36 0.10 2.22
C PHE A 86 -17.69 -0.06 0.74
N ASP A 87 -18.89 0.35 0.35
CA ASP A 87 -19.32 0.39 -1.04
C ASP A 87 -18.94 1.76 -1.63
N ASP A 88 -18.21 1.74 -2.75
CA ASP A 88 -17.83 2.93 -3.52
C ASP A 88 -18.88 3.31 -4.57
N GLY A 89 -19.88 2.46 -4.80
CA GLY A 89 -20.91 2.64 -5.82
C GLY A 89 -20.43 2.39 -7.25
N PHE A 90 -19.18 1.94 -7.43
CA PHE A 90 -18.63 1.70 -8.76
C PHE A 90 -18.97 0.30 -9.27
N SER A 91 -19.42 0.23 -10.53
CA SER A 91 -19.57 -1.03 -11.23
C SER A 91 -18.24 -1.43 -11.84
N TYR A 92 -17.55 -2.39 -11.20
CA TYR A 92 -16.28 -2.92 -11.69
C TYR A 92 -16.39 -3.72 -13.00
N ASP A 93 -17.59 -3.85 -13.57
CA ASP A 93 -17.83 -4.40 -14.91
C ASP A 93 -17.56 -3.36 -16.03
N ASP A 94 -17.56 -2.05 -15.71
CA ASP A 94 -17.22 -0.95 -16.63
C ASP A 94 -15.73 -0.55 -16.50
N VAL A 95 -14.85 -1.47 -16.91
CA VAL A 95 -13.40 -1.44 -16.65
C VAL A 95 -12.66 -0.25 -17.32
N ASP A 96 -13.28 0.43 -18.28
CA ASP A 96 -12.60 1.42 -19.14
C ASP A 96 -12.58 2.85 -18.58
N ASN A 97 -13.18 3.12 -17.41
CA ASN A 97 -13.24 4.48 -16.85
C ASN A 97 -12.54 4.59 -15.48
N ALA A 98 -11.21 4.52 -15.50
CA ALA A 98 -10.37 4.72 -14.33
C ALA A 98 -10.69 6.06 -13.62
N GLY A 99 -10.89 7.16 -14.36
CA GLY A 99 -11.22 8.46 -13.78
C GLY A 99 -12.53 8.46 -12.97
N LEU A 100 -13.58 7.80 -13.47
CA LEU A 100 -14.84 7.66 -12.75
C LEU A 100 -14.70 6.80 -11.49
N LEU A 101 -14.02 5.65 -11.59
CA LEU A 101 -13.72 4.79 -10.45
C LEU A 101 -13.06 5.59 -9.33
N LEU A 102 -12.03 6.33 -9.68
CA LEU A 102 -11.24 7.13 -8.74
C LEU A 102 -12.07 8.22 -8.07
N THR A 103 -12.90 8.92 -8.85
CA THR A 103 -13.80 9.96 -8.33
C THR A 103 -14.84 9.39 -7.36
N GLN A 104 -15.47 8.27 -7.70
CA GLN A 104 -16.47 7.62 -6.85
C GLN A 104 -15.83 7.06 -5.57
N LEU A 105 -14.66 6.44 -5.70
CA LEU A 105 -13.87 5.95 -4.58
C LEU A 105 -13.54 7.07 -3.59
N GLU A 106 -13.13 8.25 -4.08
CA GLU A 106 -12.87 9.41 -3.22
C GLU A 106 -14.13 9.89 -2.49
N VAL A 107 -15.23 10.09 -3.21
CA VAL A 107 -16.49 10.60 -2.61
C VAL A 107 -17.02 9.65 -1.54
N ALA A 108 -17.10 8.35 -1.85
CA ALA A 108 -17.55 7.35 -0.91
C ALA A 108 -16.55 7.18 0.24
N GLY A 109 -15.26 7.07 -0.07
CA GLY A 109 -14.18 6.90 0.91
C GLY A 109 -14.13 8.01 1.93
N LYS A 110 -14.15 9.29 1.50
CA LYS A 110 -14.18 10.45 2.43
C LYS A 110 -15.35 10.36 3.39
N ARG A 111 -16.54 9.98 2.92
CA ARG A 111 -17.74 9.84 3.76
C ARG A 111 -17.57 8.71 4.78
N GLU A 112 -17.16 7.53 4.33
CA GLU A 112 -17.14 6.32 5.15
C GLU A 112 -16.02 6.33 6.19
N ILE A 113 -14.83 6.84 5.85
CA ILE A 113 -13.73 7.00 6.82
C ILE A 113 -14.15 7.94 7.96
N LYS A 114 -14.82 9.07 7.66
CA LYS A 114 -15.35 9.98 8.70
C LYS A 114 -16.35 9.29 9.62
N ILE A 115 -17.25 8.47 9.07
CA ILE A 115 -18.21 7.67 9.85
C ILE A 115 -17.48 6.67 10.75
N LEU A 116 -16.48 5.96 10.23
CA LEU A 116 -15.71 4.96 10.99
C LEU A 116 -14.91 5.60 12.12
N VAL A 117 -14.22 6.71 11.87
CA VAL A 117 -13.47 7.44 12.91
C VAL A 117 -14.40 7.85 14.05
N LYS A 118 -15.55 8.48 13.74
CA LYS A 118 -16.54 8.86 14.75
C LYS A 118 -17.08 7.66 15.53
N ARG A 119 -17.42 6.56 14.83
CA ARG A 119 -17.90 5.32 15.44
C ARG A 119 -16.89 4.75 16.45
N TYR A 120 -15.59 4.83 16.16
CA TYR A 120 -14.57 4.31 17.07
C TYR A 120 -14.22 5.25 18.21
N GLU A 121 -14.34 6.56 18.00
CA GLU A 121 -14.32 7.56 19.08
C GLU A 121 -15.41 7.22 20.13
N GLU A 122 -16.65 7.01 19.68
CA GLU A 122 -17.80 6.66 20.54
C GLU A 122 -17.60 5.31 21.27
N LYS A 123 -16.78 4.41 20.72
CA LYS A 123 -16.41 3.12 21.34
C LYS A 123 -15.17 3.22 22.24
N ASN A 124 -14.67 4.41 22.54
CA ASN A 124 -13.44 4.65 23.30
C ASN A 124 -12.20 3.97 22.67
N GLN A 125 -12.17 3.94 21.34
CA GLN A 125 -11.07 3.44 20.49
C GLN A 125 -10.65 4.53 19.47
N PRO A 126 -10.30 5.75 19.92
CA PRO A 126 -10.03 6.88 19.03
C PRO A 126 -8.92 6.57 18.02
N VAL A 127 -9.16 6.84 16.74
CA VAL A 127 -8.14 6.67 15.68
C VAL A 127 -7.07 7.74 15.85
N ARG A 128 -5.82 7.32 16.03
CA ARG A 128 -4.70 8.23 16.31
C ARG A 128 -3.83 8.53 15.09
N CYS A 129 -3.92 7.72 14.05
CA CYS A 129 -3.22 7.94 12.79
C CYS A 129 -3.98 7.29 11.64
N LEU A 130 -4.03 7.97 10.49
CA LEU A 130 -4.50 7.44 9.22
C LEU A 130 -3.30 7.09 8.35
N LEU A 131 -3.28 5.89 7.80
CA LEU A 131 -2.20 5.43 6.93
C LEU A 131 -2.78 4.98 5.60
N ASN A 132 -2.41 5.65 4.51
CA ASN A 132 -2.94 5.35 3.18
C ASN A 132 -1.83 4.85 2.26
N ASN A 133 -2.17 4.30 1.10
CA ASN A 133 -1.21 4.23 0.00
C ASN A 133 -1.47 5.37 -0.99
N ALA A 134 -0.50 5.66 -1.86
CA ALA A 134 -0.52 6.84 -2.73
C ALA A 134 -1.73 6.94 -3.68
N PHE A 135 -2.49 5.85 -3.90
CA PHE A 135 -3.64 5.80 -4.80
C PHE A 135 -4.97 6.20 -4.14
N VAL A 136 -4.94 6.50 -2.85
CA VAL A 136 -6.06 7.04 -2.08
C VAL A 136 -5.60 8.28 -1.30
N SER A 137 -4.95 9.20 -2.02
CA SER A 137 -4.35 10.44 -1.49
C SER A 137 -5.36 11.34 -0.76
N TRP A 138 -6.64 11.26 -1.12
CA TRP A 138 -7.75 11.91 -0.44
C TRP A 138 -7.88 11.59 1.06
N VAL A 139 -7.25 10.52 1.53
CA VAL A 139 -7.21 10.17 2.97
C VAL A 139 -6.47 11.24 3.77
N CYS A 140 -5.47 11.91 3.19
CA CYS A 140 -4.79 13.03 3.84
C CYS A 140 -5.77 14.19 4.11
N ASP A 141 -6.70 14.47 3.18
CA ASP A 141 -7.71 15.53 3.37
C ASP A 141 -8.62 15.20 4.56
N VAL A 142 -9.05 13.94 4.67
CA VAL A 142 -9.86 13.47 5.81
C VAL A 142 -9.08 13.58 7.12
N ALA A 143 -7.78 13.25 7.08
CA ALA A 143 -6.91 13.33 8.23
C ALA A 143 -6.76 14.79 8.71
N GLU A 144 -6.57 15.72 7.78
CA GLU A 144 -6.50 17.16 8.06
C GLU A 144 -7.81 17.70 8.62
N GLU A 145 -8.95 17.39 7.98
CA GLU A 145 -10.30 17.78 8.45
C GLU A 145 -10.56 17.31 9.89
N LEU A 146 -10.10 16.11 10.23
CA LEU A 146 -10.30 15.49 11.55
C LEU A 146 -9.15 15.78 12.54
N GLN A 147 -8.12 16.53 12.12
CA GLN A 147 -6.91 16.81 12.91
C GLN A 147 -6.20 15.53 13.41
N ILE A 148 -6.18 14.49 12.58
CA ILE A 148 -5.49 13.22 12.82
C ILE A 148 -4.21 13.19 11.96
N PRO A 149 -3.05 12.84 12.52
CA PRO A 149 -1.83 12.65 11.74
C PRO A 149 -2.00 11.62 10.62
N SER A 150 -1.46 11.90 9.43
CA SER A 150 -1.45 10.97 8.31
C SER A 150 -0.04 10.49 7.95
N ALA A 151 0.07 9.28 7.41
CA ALA A 151 1.28 8.75 6.80
C ALA A 151 0.93 8.00 5.51
N VAL A 152 1.86 7.95 4.56
CA VAL A 152 1.65 7.23 3.30
C VAL A 152 2.61 6.06 3.17
N LEU A 153 2.09 4.89 2.83
CA LEU A 153 2.88 3.77 2.32
C LEU A 153 3.09 3.97 0.81
N TRP A 154 4.33 4.23 0.44
CA TRP A 154 4.81 4.24 -0.92
C TRP A 154 5.29 2.85 -1.32
N VAL A 155 4.52 2.19 -2.19
CA VAL A 155 4.74 0.78 -2.58
C VAL A 155 5.61 0.62 -3.83
N GLN A 156 6.09 1.74 -4.40
CA GLN A 156 7.07 1.73 -5.49
C GLN A 156 8.48 1.98 -4.93
N SER A 157 9.50 1.98 -5.78
CA SER A 157 10.87 2.32 -5.40
C SER A 157 10.99 3.80 -4.96
N CYS A 158 12.05 4.11 -4.21
CA CYS A 158 12.39 5.50 -3.90
C CYS A 158 12.76 6.29 -5.17
N ALA A 159 13.36 5.63 -6.17
CA ALA A 159 13.58 6.23 -7.49
C ALA A 159 12.28 6.70 -8.17
N CYS A 160 11.21 5.91 -8.11
CA CYS A 160 9.90 6.35 -8.60
C CYS A 160 9.38 7.55 -7.81
N PHE A 161 9.49 7.52 -6.46
CA PHE A 161 9.08 8.65 -5.61
C PHE A 161 9.79 9.94 -6.02
N ALA A 162 11.11 9.88 -6.24
CA ALA A 162 11.90 11.00 -6.73
C ALA A 162 11.37 11.49 -8.09
N ALA A 163 11.14 10.61 -9.06
CA ALA A 163 10.63 11.00 -10.38
C ALA A 163 9.29 11.78 -10.28
N TYR A 164 8.33 11.28 -9.49
CA TYR A 164 7.05 12.00 -9.27
C TYR A 164 7.25 13.32 -8.54
N TYR A 165 8.13 13.39 -7.53
CA TYR A 165 8.43 14.62 -6.80
C TYR A 165 9.04 15.69 -7.72
N TYR A 166 10.02 15.30 -8.54
CA TYR A 166 10.67 16.18 -9.49
C TYR A 166 9.73 16.66 -10.58
N TYR A 167 8.86 15.77 -11.09
CA TYR A 167 7.83 16.13 -12.06
C TYR A 167 6.85 17.16 -11.47
N GLN A 168 6.27 16.85 -10.30
CA GLN A 168 5.26 17.68 -9.67
C GLN A 168 5.77 19.09 -9.32
N ASN A 169 7.00 19.15 -8.81
CA ASN A 169 7.64 20.41 -8.41
C ASN A 169 8.41 21.09 -9.56
N GLN A 170 8.33 20.56 -10.78
CA GLN A 170 8.99 21.09 -11.98
C GLN A 170 10.50 21.29 -11.80
N LEU A 171 11.14 20.37 -11.07
CA LEU A 171 12.56 20.41 -10.73
C LEU A 171 13.45 19.77 -11.81
N ALA A 172 12.85 19.13 -12.82
CA ALA A 172 13.51 18.59 -13.99
C ALA A 172 12.58 18.71 -15.21
N LYS A 173 13.14 18.61 -16.42
CA LYS A 173 12.36 18.55 -17.66
C LYS A 173 11.93 17.12 -17.94
N PHE A 174 10.63 16.90 -18.07
CA PHE A 174 10.05 15.61 -18.44
C PHE A 174 9.43 15.65 -19.84
N PRO A 175 9.22 14.48 -20.48
CA PRO A 175 8.46 14.34 -21.71
C PRO A 175 7.16 15.14 -21.73
N THR A 176 6.95 15.86 -22.83
CA THR A 176 5.72 16.64 -23.08
C THR A 176 5.09 16.21 -24.40
N LYS A 177 3.84 16.63 -24.65
CA LYS A 177 3.17 16.32 -25.93
C LYS A 177 3.94 16.86 -27.15
N THR A 178 4.71 17.94 -26.98
CA THR A 178 5.53 18.55 -28.04
C THR A 178 6.93 17.96 -28.12
N GLU A 179 7.47 17.47 -27.00
CA GLU A 179 8.81 16.88 -26.89
C GLU A 179 8.72 15.55 -26.12
N PRO A 180 8.18 14.48 -26.72
CA PRO A 180 7.91 13.23 -26.01
C PRO A 180 9.18 12.38 -25.77
N GLU A 181 10.24 12.62 -26.53
CA GLU A 181 11.50 11.84 -26.47
C GLU A 181 12.60 12.58 -25.70
N ILE A 182 12.27 13.62 -24.92
CA ILE A 182 13.27 14.31 -24.11
C ILE A 182 13.68 13.42 -22.93
N ASP A 183 14.98 13.23 -22.78
CA ASP A 183 15.54 12.53 -21.63
C ASP A 183 15.46 13.42 -20.38
N VAL A 184 15.34 12.77 -19.21
CA VAL A 184 15.17 13.43 -17.92
C VAL A 184 16.49 13.47 -17.18
N GLU A 185 17.03 14.67 -17.05
CA GLU A 185 18.18 14.96 -16.19
C GLU A 185 17.69 15.13 -14.75
N VAL A 186 17.91 14.12 -13.90
CA VAL A 186 17.63 14.22 -12.46
C VAL A 186 18.90 14.72 -11.76
N PRO A 187 18.94 15.95 -11.22
CA PRO A 187 20.15 16.61 -10.72
C PRO A 187 21.01 15.84 -9.71
N PHE A 188 20.44 14.84 -9.04
CA PHE A 188 21.12 14.08 -8.00
C PHE A 188 21.82 12.82 -8.48
N MET A 189 21.37 12.24 -9.59
CA MET A 189 22.02 11.07 -10.15
C MET A 189 22.87 11.51 -11.35
N PRO A 190 24.09 11.00 -11.56
CA PRO A 190 24.79 11.14 -12.84
C PRO A 190 24.12 10.31 -13.96
N LEU A 191 22.81 10.07 -13.83
CA LEU A 191 21.98 9.27 -14.71
C LEU A 191 21.01 10.21 -15.41
N VAL A 192 21.12 10.23 -16.72
CA VAL A 192 20.10 10.75 -17.60
C VAL A 192 19.14 9.61 -17.85
N LEU A 193 17.92 9.71 -17.33
CA LEU A 193 16.88 8.72 -17.61
C LEU A 193 16.36 8.97 -19.02
N LYS A 194 16.33 7.93 -19.85
CA LYS A 194 15.68 8.07 -21.15
C LYS A 194 14.19 8.39 -20.98
N HIS A 195 13.61 8.98 -22.02
CA HIS A 195 12.17 9.29 -22.04
C HIS A 195 11.26 8.08 -21.73
N ASP A 196 11.74 6.85 -21.92
CA ASP A 196 11.05 5.58 -21.63
C ASP A 196 11.53 4.86 -20.36
N GLU A 197 12.47 5.44 -19.61
CA GLU A 197 12.99 4.91 -18.33
C GLU A 197 12.37 5.61 -17.10
N ILE A 198 11.42 6.53 -17.32
CA ILE A 198 10.63 7.16 -16.25
C ILE A 198 9.36 6.35 -15.92
N PRO A 199 8.69 6.59 -14.77
CA PRO A 199 7.39 6.02 -14.53
C PRO A 199 6.44 6.31 -15.69
N SER A 200 5.93 5.26 -16.34
CA SER A 200 5.15 5.37 -17.58
C SER A 200 3.86 6.19 -17.44
N PHE A 201 3.38 6.43 -16.22
CA PHE A 201 2.27 7.33 -15.94
C PHE A 201 2.60 8.80 -16.21
N LEU A 202 3.87 9.21 -16.10
CA LEU A 202 4.31 10.58 -16.36
C LEU A 202 4.49 10.87 -17.85
N HIS A 203 4.56 9.84 -18.70
CA HIS A 203 4.75 10.04 -20.13
C HIS A 203 3.47 10.61 -20.78
N PRO A 204 3.56 11.63 -21.67
CA PRO A 204 2.41 12.33 -22.25
C PRO A 204 1.49 11.44 -23.08
N SER A 205 2.01 10.32 -23.60
CA SER A 205 1.24 9.32 -24.36
C SER A 205 0.63 8.23 -23.49
N SER A 206 0.75 8.32 -22.16
CA SER A 206 0.24 7.29 -21.25
C SER A 206 -1.30 7.22 -21.30
N PRO A 207 -1.90 6.03 -21.50
CA PRO A 207 -3.35 5.87 -21.39
C PRO A 207 -3.81 5.89 -19.92
N PHE A 208 -2.89 5.98 -18.97
CA PHE A 208 -3.12 5.85 -17.53
C PHE A 208 -2.96 7.19 -16.79
N SER A 209 -3.21 8.32 -17.47
CA SER A 209 -3.01 9.66 -16.89
C SER A 209 -3.79 9.89 -15.60
N SER A 210 -4.99 9.32 -15.44
CA SER A 210 -5.76 9.44 -14.19
C SER A 210 -5.04 8.84 -12.98
N PHE A 211 -4.18 7.84 -13.17
CA PHE A 211 -3.35 7.29 -12.08
C PHE A 211 -2.15 8.20 -11.80
N ALA A 212 -1.59 8.86 -12.83
CA ALA A 212 -0.59 9.89 -12.64
C ALA A 212 -1.14 11.02 -11.76
N ASP A 213 -2.32 11.53 -12.09
CA ASP A 213 -2.96 12.64 -11.39
C ASP A 213 -3.10 12.35 -9.87
N ILE A 214 -3.45 11.12 -9.50
CA ILE A 214 -3.60 10.74 -8.08
C ILE A 214 -2.27 10.65 -7.35
N ILE A 215 -1.25 10.09 -8.00
CA ILE A 215 0.08 10.03 -7.40
C ILE A 215 0.62 11.44 -7.22
N LEU A 216 0.46 12.31 -8.22
CA LEU A 216 0.84 13.72 -8.14
C LEU A 216 0.07 14.46 -7.04
N GLN A 217 -1.23 14.20 -6.90
CA GLN A 217 -2.04 14.66 -5.77
C GLN A 217 -1.53 14.18 -4.40
N GLN A 218 -0.94 12.99 -4.30
CA GLN A 218 -0.27 12.53 -3.08
C GLN A 218 1.00 13.34 -2.80
N ILE A 219 1.79 13.66 -3.84
CA ILE A 219 2.98 14.51 -3.71
C ILE A 219 2.60 15.92 -3.23
N GLU A 220 1.52 16.50 -3.76
CA GLU A 220 0.99 17.79 -3.30
C GLU A 220 0.61 17.82 -1.81
N ARG A 221 0.26 16.65 -1.24
CA ARG A 221 -0.16 16.47 0.16
C ARG A 221 0.98 16.08 1.09
N LEU A 222 2.23 16.01 0.61
CA LEU A 222 3.37 15.74 1.48
C LEU A 222 3.51 16.74 2.66
N PRO A 223 3.24 18.05 2.51
CA PRO A 223 3.31 18.98 3.63
C PRO A 223 2.34 18.68 4.79
N THR A 224 1.25 17.96 4.53
CA THR A 224 0.26 17.52 5.56
C THR A 224 0.44 16.05 5.97
N THR A 225 1.42 15.37 5.38
CA THR A 225 1.77 13.98 5.66
C THR A 225 2.95 13.93 6.65
N SER A 226 2.81 13.21 7.76
CA SER A 226 3.86 13.11 8.77
C SER A 226 5.06 12.25 8.34
N SER A 227 4.82 11.26 7.47
CA SER A 227 5.88 10.38 6.96
C SER A 227 5.52 9.69 5.65
N VAL A 228 6.54 9.50 4.81
CA VAL A 228 6.52 8.59 3.67
C VAL A 228 7.23 7.31 4.08
N LEU A 229 6.49 6.22 4.17
CA LEU A 229 7.02 4.88 4.43
C LEU A 229 7.24 4.20 3.09
N ILE A 230 8.49 3.92 2.70
CA ILE A 230 8.82 3.33 1.41
C ILE A 230 9.12 1.84 1.60
N ASP A 231 8.50 0.96 0.81
CA ASP A 231 8.78 -0.50 0.81
C ASP A 231 10.11 -0.81 0.09
N THR A 232 11.20 -0.27 0.66
CA THR A 232 12.59 -0.44 0.21
C THR A 232 13.52 -0.51 1.43
N PHE A 233 14.81 -0.72 1.20
CA PHE A 233 15.84 -0.77 2.24
C PHE A 233 17.11 -0.06 1.80
N GLU A 234 17.90 0.39 2.78
CA GLU A 234 19.10 1.22 2.57
C GLU A 234 20.11 0.59 1.61
N GLU A 235 20.41 -0.69 1.77
CA GLU A 235 21.38 -1.38 0.92
C GLU A 235 20.96 -1.45 -0.57
N LEU A 236 19.68 -1.20 -0.89
CA LEU A 236 19.18 -1.12 -2.26
C LEU A 236 19.17 0.31 -2.82
N GLU A 237 18.77 1.30 -2.03
CA GLU A 237 18.43 2.65 -2.52
C GLU A 237 19.02 3.81 -1.68
N ARG A 238 20.06 3.60 -0.88
CA ARG A 238 20.62 4.62 0.05
C ARG A 238 20.78 6.00 -0.54
N ASP A 239 21.49 6.12 -1.67
CA ASP A 239 21.83 7.42 -2.23
C ASP A 239 20.56 8.24 -2.54
N ILE A 240 19.56 7.62 -3.16
CA ILE A 240 18.30 8.31 -3.50
C ILE A 240 17.44 8.58 -2.26
N ILE A 241 17.50 7.72 -1.24
CA ILE A 241 16.82 7.95 0.07
C ILE A 241 17.43 9.17 0.76
N ASP A 242 18.75 9.22 0.88
CA ASP A 242 19.49 10.32 1.51
C ASP A 242 19.25 11.65 0.78
N HIS A 243 19.17 11.60 -0.54
CA HIS A 243 18.84 12.76 -1.37
C HIS A 243 17.43 13.26 -1.19
N MET A 244 16.45 12.37 -1.28
CA MET A 244 15.06 12.78 -1.15
C MET A 244 14.77 13.31 0.24
N SER A 245 15.48 12.83 1.26
CA SER A 245 15.42 13.37 2.63
C SER A 245 15.94 14.82 2.73
N GLN A 246 16.83 15.23 1.82
CA GLN A 246 17.36 16.60 1.74
C GLN A 246 16.47 17.50 0.87
N VAL A 247 15.92 16.97 -0.23
CA VAL A 247 15.08 17.72 -1.18
C VAL A 247 13.66 17.94 -0.66
N CYS A 248 13.14 17.01 0.13
CA CYS A 248 11.80 17.05 0.72
C CYS A 248 11.89 17.05 2.25
N PRO A 249 12.50 18.07 2.89
CA PRO A 249 12.73 18.10 4.34
C PRO A 249 11.44 18.24 5.16
N GLU A 250 10.31 18.58 4.52
CA GLU A 250 8.99 18.71 5.15
C GLU A 250 8.41 17.36 5.63
N VAL A 251 8.90 16.23 5.11
CA VAL A 251 8.40 14.90 5.45
C VAL A 251 9.52 13.94 5.82
N ILE A 252 9.25 13.05 6.77
CA ILE A 252 10.21 12.00 7.15
C ILE A 252 10.07 10.84 6.15
N ILE A 253 11.14 10.60 5.38
CA ILE A 253 11.26 9.44 4.49
C ILE A 253 11.83 8.26 5.29
N ASN A 254 11.08 7.17 5.35
CA ASN A 254 11.47 5.97 6.10
C ASN A 254 11.47 4.74 5.17
N PRO A 255 12.65 4.17 4.85
CA PRO A 255 12.70 2.83 4.25
C PRO A 255 12.29 1.78 5.29
N ILE A 256 11.21 1.06 5.01
CA ILE A 256 10.60 0.07 5.93
C ILE A 256 10.48 -1.33 5.33
N GLY A 257 11.10 -1.53 4.17
CA GLY A 257 11.05 -2.77 3.42
C GLY A 257 12.23 -3.70 3.70
N PRO A 258 12.24 -4.88 3.04
CA PRO A 258 11.17 -5.38 2.20
C PRO A 258 10.05 -6.02 3.03
N LEU A 259 8.84 -5.46 2.96
CA LEU A 259 7.70 -5.83 3.80
C LEU A 259 7.28 -7.29 3.63
N PHE A 260 7.50 -7.87 2.44
CA PHE A 260 7.18 -9.27 2.17
C PHE A 260 8.04 -10.24 2.98
N MET A 261 9.29 -9.88 3.31
CA MET A 261 10.14 -10.69 4.17
C MET A 261 9.82 -10.43 5.63
N MET A 262 9.69 -9.16 6.02
CA MET A 262 9.42 -8.77 7.40
C MET A 262 8.09 -9.34 7.91
N ALA A 263 7.04 -9.34 7.09
CA ALA A 263 5.75 -9.89 7.50
C ALA A 263 5.80 -11.39 7.83
N LYS A 264 6.79 -12.15 7.33
CA LYS A 264 6.97 -13.57 7.68
C LYS A 264 7.36 -13.77 9.15
N THR A 265 7.86 -12.74 9.83
CA THR A 265 8.15 -12.80 11.27
C THR A 265 6.90 -12.67 12.14
N THR A 266 5.74 -12.36 11.54
CA THR A 266 4.46 -12.28 12.24
C THR A 266 3.72 -13.61 12.10
N SER A 267 3.42 -14.27 13.22
CA SER A 267 2.54 -15.44 13.24
C SER A 267 1.10 -14.98 13.07
N SER A 268 0.58 -15.02 11.85
CA SER A 268 -0.79 -14.63 11.53
C SER A 268 -1.29 -15.35 10.27
N ASP A 269 -2.44 -16.00 10.37
CA ASP A 269 -3.11 -16.66 9.23
C ASP A 269 -3.84 -15.67 8.32
N ILE A 270 -3.78 -14.37 8.62
CA ILE A 270 -4.40 -13.31 7.82
C ILE A 270 -3.68 -13.16 6.47
N LYS A 271 -4.43 -13.39 5.39
CA LYS A 271 -4.03 -13.32 3.98
C LYS A 271 -4.67 -12.13 3.28
N GLY A 272 -3.84 -11.39 2.55
CA GLY A 272 -4.30 -10.42 1.54
C GLY A 272 -4.41 -11.05 0.15
N ASP A 273 -3.71 -12.16 -0.07
CA ASP A 273 -3.73 -12.91 -1.32
C ASP A 273 -5.08 -13.61 -1.51
N ILE A 274 -5.59 -13.46 -2.73
CA ILE A 274 -6.97 -13.80 -3.07
C ILE A 274 -7.01 -14.89 -4.15
N SER A 275 -5.85 -15.47 -4.46
CA SER A 275 -5.70 -16.64 -5.30
C SER A 275 -5.90 -17.91 -4.49
N ASP A 276 -6.44 -18.95 -5.13
CA ASP A 276 -6.56 -20.27 -4.54
C ASP A 276 -5.18 -20.84 -4.15
N SER A 277 -5.19 -21.84 -3.26
CA SER A 277 -3.96 -22.51 -2.84
C SER A 277 -3.25 -23.16 -4.03
N ALA A 278 -1.99 -22.80 -4.25
CA ALA A 278 -1.16 -23.33 -5.33
C ALA A 278 -0.52 -24.70 -5.01
N ASN A 279 -1.18 -25.55 -4.21
CA ASN A 279 -0.58 -26.79 -3.69
C ASN A 279 -0.03 -27.70 -4.82
N GLN A 280 -0.80 -27.87 -5.90
CA GLN A 280 -0.34 -28.65 -7.06
C GLN A 280 0.89 -28.06 -7.75
N CYS A 281 1.02 -26.72 -7.77
CA CYS A 281 2.20 -26.04 -8.31
C CYS A 281 3.41 -26.27 -7.41
N MET A 282 3.23 -26.20 -6.09
CA MET A 282 4.28 -26.47 -5.11
C MET A 282 4.77 -27.92 -5.19
N ASP A 283 3.86 -28.89 -5.23
CA ASP A 283 4.22 -30.31 -5.39
C ASP A 283 5.02 -30.56 -6.69
N TRP A 284 4.65 -29.86 -7.77
CA TRP A 284 5.39 -29.93 -9.03
C TRP A 284 6.77 -29.28 -8.92
N LEU A 285 6.90 -28.11 -8.27
CA LEU A 285 8.17 -27.42 -8.05
C LEU A 285 9.14 -28.27 -7.21
N ASP A 286 8.63 -28.91 -6.15
CA ASP A 286 9.41 -29.78 -5.26
C ASP A 286 9.98 -31.02 -5.98
N SER A 287 9.41 -31.39 -7.13
CA SER A 287 9.89 -32.49 -7.98
C SER A 287 11.03 -32.12 -8.93
N LYS A 288 11.46 -30.85 -8.97
CA LYS A 288 12.45 -30.33 -9.93
C LYS A 288 13.79 -30.07 -9.26
N GLU A 289 14.85 -30.07 -10.07
CA GLU A 289 16.20 -29.76 -9.58
C GLU A 289 16.31 -28.29 -9.13
N PRO A 290 17.15 -27.99 -8.13
CA PRO A 290 17.40 -26.62 -7.71
C PRO A 290 17.81 -25.73 -8.89
N SER A 291 17.23 -24.53 -8.95
CA SER A 291 17.53 -23.53 -9.99
C SER A 291 17.26 -23.98 -11.45
N SER A 292 16.42 -24.99 -11.67
CA SER A 292 16.10 -25.49 -13.02
C SER A 292 14.82 -24.91 -13.63
N ILE A 293 14.10 -24.05 -12.92
CA ILE A 293 12.77 -23.57 -13.30
C ILE A 293 12.77 -22.05 -13.46
N VAL A 294 12.13 -21.57 -14.52
CA VAL A 294 11.88 -20.14 -14.77
C VAL A 294 10.45 -19.81 -14.35
N TYR A 295 10.31 -18.82 -13.46
CA TYR A 295 9.01 -18.27 -13.08
C TYR A 295 8.66 -17.06 -13.96
N ILE A 296 7.47 -17.06 -14.55
CA ILE A 296 6.98 -16.00 -15.43
C ILE A 296 5.64 -15.50 -14.91
N SER A 297 5.57 -14.21 -14.59
CA SER A 297 4.35 -13.55 -14.14
C SER A 297 4.39 -12.07 -14.50
N PHE A 298 3.29 -11.55 -15.04
CA PHE A 298 3.13 -10.14 -15.42
C PHE A 298 2.31 -9.35 -14.39
N GLY A 299 2.26 -9.86 -13.15
CA GLY A 299 1.47 -9.26 -12.07
C GLY A 299 -0.03 -9.55 -12.19
N THR A 300 -0.83 -8.79 -11.45
CA THR A 300 -2.24 -9.12 -11.16
C THR A 300 -3.24 -8.45 -12.10
N ILE A 301 -2.77 -7.55 -12.98
CA ILE A 301 -3.60 -6.70 -13.84
C ILE A 301 -3.31 -6.92 -15.34
N VAL A 302 -2.04 -7.17 -15.70
CA VAL A 302 -1.64 -7.18 -17.11
C VAL A 302 -2.25 -8.37 -17.84
N HIS A 303 -2.95 -8.08 -18.94
CA HIS A 303 -3.41 -9.06 -19.92
C HIS A 303 -2.65 -8.84 -21.22
N LEU A 304 -1.85 -9.84 -21.63
CA LEU A 304 -1.11 -9.81 -22.88
C LEU A 304 -1.99 -10.25 -24.04
N LYS A 305 -1.71 -9.72 -25.24
CA LYS A 305 -2.37 -10.17 -26.46
C LYS A 305 -1.97 -11.61 -26.77
N GLN A 306 -2.87 -12.34 -27.42
CA GLN A 306 -2.65 -13.76 -27.72
C GLN A 306 -1.39 -13.98 -28.56
N GLU A 307 -1.07 -13.07 -29.47
CA GLU A 307 0.15 -13.11 -30.28
C GLU A 307 1.40 -13.02 -29.41
N GLN A 308 1.41 -12.15 -28.40
CA GLN A 308 2.55 -12.04 -27.47
C GLN A 308 2.71 -13.32 -26.64
N ILE A 309 1.60 -13.94 -26.23
CA ILE A 309 1.64 -15.23 -25.53
C ILE A 309 2.22 -16.33 -26.43
N TYR A 310 1.89 -16.35 -27.73
CA TYR A 310 2.48 -17.31 -28.66
C TYR A 310 3.97 -17.11 -28.84
N GLU A 311 4.44 -15.88 -28.97
CA GLU A 311 5.88 -15.58 -29.07
C GLU A 311 6.63 -16.00 -27.79
N ILE A 312 6.07 -15.72 -26.60
CA ILE A 312 6.64 -16.17 -25.32
C ILE A 312 6.69 -17.70 -25.28
N ALA A 313 5.61 -18.39 -25.63
CA ALA A 313 5.55 -19.84 -25.62
C ALA A 313 6.55 -20.46 -26.61
N HIS A 314 6.69 -19.87 -27.80
CA HIS A 314 7.68 -20.29 -28.79
C HIS A 314 9.10 -20.13 -28.25
N GLY A 315 9.41 -18.99 -27.61
CA GLY A 315 10.71 -18.74 -26.99
C GLY A 315 11.06 -19.68 -25.83
N LEU A 316 10.07 -20.23 -25.12
CA LEU A 316 10.29 -21.18 -24.01
C LEU A 316 10.45 -22.63 -24.44
N LEU A 317 9.94 -22.99 -25.63
CA LEU A 317 9.99 -24.35 -26.16
C LEU A 317 11.26 -24.63 -26.97
N ASN A 318 11.93 -23.59 -27.46
CA ASN A 318 13.17 -23.68 -28.24
C ASN A 318 14.40 -23.45 -27.36
#